data_AF-A0A081C6X8-F1
#
_entry.id   AF-A0A081C6X8-F1
#
_cell.length_a   1.000
_cell.length_b   1.000
_cell.length_c   1.000
_cell.angle_alpha   90.00
_cell.angle_beta   90.00
_cell.angle_gamma   90.00
#
_symmetry.space_group_name_H-M   'P 1'
#
loop_
_entity.id
_entity.type
_entity.pdbx_description
1 polymer ?
#
loop_
_entity_poly.entity_id
_entity_poly.type
_entity_poly.pdbx_seq_one_letter_code
_entity_poly.pdbx_strand_id
1 'polypeptide(L)'
;MNTEQFELQEVTNQPGAKTFLDLFLGLKWAGIVFCAALITSIFVQQVWFLILGVFFTIGLVLSDERVQTYVVKRTTRLLDSSYDEIEETFTEMKPQLGQHYLHLLSQAIDIYREIKTAIRERSEAFAESFGDVLPAIQSLVEKIIYLTRKAQLIDNGLRCHDDIDRTRMVLEHYQQKIEHDLADDFIKSEWIRTRDSLVKQLKSQEEILRGREYVQSKLTNIITSLREVHLSIIRLSFSEIHEGTDDLSSVFQTVMNLSEAIDDTVETLDRITYQQV
;
A
#
# COMPACT_ATOMS: atom_id res chain seq x y z
N MET A 1 -34.16 11.51 -10.73
CA MET A 1 -32.84 12.13 -11.02
C MET A 1 -31.87 11.00 -11.26
N ASN A 2 -31.36 10.89 -12.48
CA ASN A 2 -30.66 9.71 -12.99
C ASN A 2 -29.18 9.71 -12.57
N THR A 3 -28.73 8.55 -12.11
CA THR A 3 -27.37 8.23 -11.65
C THR A 3 -26.30 8.40 -12.74
N GLU A 4 -26.69 8.39 -14.02
CA GLU A 4 -25.78 8.58 -15.16
C GLU A 4 -25.25 10.03 -15.31
N GLN A 5 -25.91 11.04 -14.71
CA GLN A 5 -25.41 12.42 -14.74
C GLN A 5 -24.28 12.67 -13.71
N PHE A 6 -24.10 11.79 -12.72
CA PHE A 6 -22.99 11.88 -11.78
C PHE A 6 -21.67 11.37 -12.40
N GLU A 7 -21.73 10.34 -13.24
CA GLU A 7 -20.54 9.73 -13.84
C GLU A 7 -19.90 10.60 -14.95
N LEU A 8 -20.68 11.44 -15.63
CA LEU A 8 -20.16 12.34 -16.67
C LEU A 8 -19.56 13.65 -16.11
N GLN A 9 -19.84 14.01 -14.85
CA GLN A 9 -19.28 15.20 -14.21
C GLN A 9 -17.99 14.91 -13.42
N GLU A 10 -17.72 13.64 -13.09
CA GLU A 10 -16.47 13.21 -12.44
C GLU A 10 -15.29 13.05 -13.43
N VAL A 11 -15.56 12.79 -14.72
CA VAL A 11 -14.50 12.59 -15.72
C VAL A 11 -13.85 13.90 -16.19
N THR A 12 -14.50 15.06 -15.97
CA THR A 12 -13.96 16.37 -16.38
C THR A 12 -13.16 17.10 -15.30
N ASN A 13 -13.12 16.60 -14.07
CA ASN A 13 -12.29 17.14 -12.99
C ASN A 13 -11.10 16.21 -12.70
N GLN A 14 -10.26 15.95 -13.70
CA GLN A 14 -8.89 15.51 -13.42
C GLN A 14 -8.12 16.70 -12.79
N PRO A 15 -7.78 16.67 -11.49
CA PRO A 15 -7.03 17.74 -10.87
C PRO A 15 -5.60 17.81 -11.40
N GLY A 16 -5.10 16.73 -12.03
CA GLY A 16 -3.71 16.60 -12.47
C GLY A 16 -3.30 17.55 -13.59
N ALA A 17 -4.17 17.82 -14.57
CA ALA A 17 -3.78 18.60 -15.75
C ALA A 17 -3.68 20.10 -15.49
N LYS A 18 -4.64 20.70 -14.75
CA LYS A 18 -4.54 22.10 -14.31
C LYS A 18 -3.38 22.31 -13.32
N THR A 19 -3.19 21.36 -12.41
CA THR A 19 -2.18 21.51 -11.36
C THR A 19 -0.73 21.33 -11.82
N PHE A 20 -0.48 20.61 -12.92
CA PHE A 20 0.86 20.55 -13.52
C PHE A 20 1.21 21.85 -14.28
N LEU A 21 0.19 22.47 -14.89
CA LEU A 21 0.31 23.72 -15.65
C LEU A 21 0.57 24.92 -14.74
N ASP A 22 -0.12 24.98 -13.59
CA ASP A 22 0.08 26.01 -12.57
C ASP A 22 1.47 25.90 -11.89
N LEU A 23 1.96 24.68 -11.66
CA LEU A 23 3.30 24.41 -11.10
C LEU A 23 4.41 24.80 -12.09
N PHE A 24 4.21 24.55 -13.39
CA PHE A 24 5.10 25.03 -14.44
C PHE A 24 5.09 26.55 -14.57
N LEU A 25 3.96 27.22 -14.32
CA LEU A 25 3.88 28.68 -14.33
C LEU A 25 4.64 29.26 -13.12
N GLY A 26 4.37 28.80 -11.90
CA GLY A 26 5.01 29.31 -10.68
C GLY A 26 6.54 29.17 -10.70
N LEU A 27 7.04 28.01 -11.14
CA LEU A 27 8.49 27.75 -11.21
C LEU A 27 9.17 28.60 -12.30
N LYS A 28 8.50 28.85 -13.43
CA LYS A 28 8.99 29.75 -14.49
C LYS A 28 9.11 31.18 -13.98
N TRP A 29 8.12 31.67 -13.25
CA TRP A 29 8.17 33.03 -12.68
C TRP A 29 9.25 33.16 -11.61
N ALA A 30 9.43 32.16 -10.75
CA ALA A 30 10.54 32.13 -9.80
C ALA A 30 11.91 32.18 -10.51
N GLY A 31 12.09 31.42 -11.59
CA GLY A 31 13.30 31.48 -12.41
C GLY A 31 13.53 32.85 -13.07
N ILE A 32 12.47 33.46 -13.61
CA ILE A 32 12.54 34.78 -14.24
C ILE A 32 12.89 35.87 -13.22
N VAL A 33 12.27 35.87 -12.04
CA VAL A 33 12.55 36.84 -10.96
C VAL A 33 13.99 36.68 -10.46
N PHE A 34 14.48 35.44 -10.31
CA PHE A 34 15.87 35.19 -9.93
C PHE A 34 16.87 35.71 -10.96
N CYS A 35 16.64 35.42 -12.25
CA CYS A 35 17.49 35.89 -13.34
C CYS A 35 17.48 37.41 -13.48
N ALA A 36 16.30 38.04 -13.35
CA ALA A 36 16.18 39.49 -13.37
C ALA A 36 16.95 40.12 -12.21
N ALA A 37 16.81 39.59 -10.99
CA ALA A 37 17.54 40.05 -9.82
C ALA A 37 19.06 39.92 -9.98
N LEU A 38 19.53 38.79 -10.54
CA LEU A 38 20.94 38.52 -10.79
C LEU A 38 21.52 39.49 -11.84
N ILE A 39 20.80 39.72 -12.94
CA ILE A 39 21.19 40.71 -13.96
C ILE A 39 21.24 42.11 -13.35
N THR A 40 20.21 42.54 -12.60
CA THR A 40 20.21 43.85 -11.95
C THR A 40 21.32 44.00 -10.92
N SER A 41 21.67 42.94 -10.18
CA SER A 41 22.78 42.97 -9.22
C SER A 41 24.13 43.14 -9.92
N ILE A 42 24.32 42.57 -11.11
CA ILE A 42 25.56 42.71 -11.89
C ILE A 42 25.69 44.13 -12.43
N PHE A 43 24.60 44.71 -12.96
CA PHE A 43 24.63 46.06 -13.55
C PHE A 43 24.66 47.19 -12.51
N VAL A 44 24.01 47.02 -11.36
CA VAL A 44 23.88 48.08 -10.34
C VAL A 44 24.95 47.95 -9.23
N GLN A 45 25.72 46.85 -9.21
CA GLN A 45 26.76 46.54 -8.20
C GLN A 45 26.27 46.64 -6.73
N GLN A 46 24.97 46.50 -6.50
CA GLN A 46 24.37 46.53 -5.17
C GLN A 46 23.83 45.16 -4.80
N VAL A 47 24.49 44.52 -3.83
CA VAL A 47 24.21 43.16 -3.35
C VAL A 47 22.78 43.00 -2.80
N TRP A 48 22.16 44.09 -2.32
CA TRP A 48 20.81 44.08 -1.78
C TRP A 48 19.74 43.62 -2.78
N PHE A 49 19.92 43.85 -4.08
CA PHE A 49 18.99 43.36 -5.11
C PHE A 49 19.04 41.84 -5.28
N LEU A 50 20.21 41.23 -5.09
CA LEU A 50 20.34 39.77 -5.11
C LEU A 50 19.66 39.15 -3.89
N ILE A 51 19.87 39.75 -2.71
CA ILE A 51 19.22 39.31 -1.47
C ILE A 51 17.69 39.43 -1.59
N LEU A 52 17.17 40.58 -2.04
CA LEU A 52 15.75 40.78 -2.29
C LEU A 52 15.20 39.79 -3.33
N GLY A 53 15.93 39.57 -4.42
CA GLY A 53 15.58 38.59 -5.44
C GLY A 53 15.44 37.18 -4.87
N VAL A 54 16.39 36.75 -4.03
CA VAL A 54 16.35 35.46 -3.34
C VAL A 54 15.15 35.37 -2.39
N PHE A 55 14.84 36.43 -1.64
CA PHE A 55 13.66 36.44 -0.76
C PHE A 55 12.35 36.38 -1.55
N PHE A 56 12.23 37.09 -2.67
CA PHE A 56 11.05 37.04 -3.53
C PHE A 56 10.89 35.69 -4.21
N THR A 57 11.98 35.04 -4.63
CA THR A 57 11.92 33.72 -5.25
C THR A 57 11.56 32.65 -4.24
N ILE A 58 12.13 32.71 -3.03
CA ILE A 58 11.74 31.86 -1.91
C ILE A 58 10.27 32.11 -1.54
N GLY A 59 9.82 33.36 -1.48
CA GLY A 59 8.43 33.72 -1.20
C GLY A 59 7.45 33.19 -2.25
N LEU A 60 7.79 33.28 -3.53
CA LEU A 60 7.00 32.72 -4.63
C LEU A 60 6.93 31.18 -4.56
N VAL A 61 8.06 30.54 -4.27
CA VAL A 61 8.14 29.08 -4.11
C VAL A 61 7.35 28.62 -2.88
N LEU A 62 7.36 29.38 -1.77
CA LEU A 62 6.60 29.07 -0.55
C LEU A 62 5.12 29.47 -0.61
N SER A 63 4.73 30.37 -1.52
CA SER A 63 3.31 30.72 -1.75
C SER A 63 2.52 29.63 -2.47
N ASP A 64 3.21 28.65 -3.03
CA ASP A 64 2.57 27.45 -3.57
C ASP A 64 2.15 26.55 -2.41
N GLU A 65 0.84 26.35 -2.24
CA GLU A 65 0.23 25.51 -1.20
C GLU A 65 0.85 24.11 -1.13
N ARG A 66 1.36 23.57 -2.24
CA ARG A 66 2.00 22.24 -2.27
C ARG A 66 3.42 22.27 -1.74
N VAL A 67 4.21 23.29 -2.08
CA VAL A 67 5.55 23.46 -1.51
C VAL A 67 5.43 23.80 -0.05
N GLN A 68 4.45 24.61 0.34
CA GLN A 68 4.16 24.86 1.74
C GLN A 68 3.78 23.56 2.46
N THR A 69 2.89 22.73 1.89
CA THR A 69 2.54 21.43 2.51
C THR A 69 3.73 20.49 2.58
N TYR A 70 4.56 20.41 1.53
CA TYR A 70 5.75 19.58 1.49
C TYR A 70 6.84 20.06 2.46
N VAL A 71 7.10 21.36 2.50
CA VAL A 71 8.07 21.99 3.40
C VAL A 71 7.58 21.91 4.82
N VAL A 72 6.30 22.19 5.11
CA VAL A 72 5.70 22.02 6.43
C VAL A 72 5.79 20.57 6.86
N LYS A 73 5.37 19.61 6.03
CA LYS A 73 5.53 18.17 6.33
C LYS A 73 7.00 17.82 6.61
N ARG A 74 7.94 18.34 5.82
CA ARG A 74 9.37 18.03 5.97
C ARG A 74 10.02 18.73 7.16
N THR A 75 9.60 19.94 7.51
CA THR A 75 10.10 20.66 8.69
C THR A 75 9.47 20.13 9.96
N THR A 76 8.18 19.74 9.95
CA THR A 76 7.57 18.98 11.05
C THR A 76 8.25 17.62 11.21
N ARG A 77 8.55 16.90 10.12
CA ARG A 77 9.35 15.65 10.16
C ARG A 77 10.73 15.81 10.79
N LEU A 78 11.39 16.97 10.60
CA LEU A 78 12.72 17.24 11.15
C LEU A 78 12.70 17.77 12.58
N LEU A 79 11.60 18.42 13.00
CA LEU A 79 11.43 18.92 14.37
C LEU A 79 10.75 17.91 15.30
N ASP A 80 10.02 16.95 14.76
CA ASP A 80 9.20 16.05 15.55
C ASP A 80 9.93 14.75 15.90
N SER A 81 10.42 14.67 17.14
CA SER A 81 11.01 13.45 17.72
C SER A 81 10.05 12.25 17.80
N SER A 82 8.76 12.48 17.51
CA SER A 82 7.71 11.46 17.49
C SER A 82 7.31 10.99 16.09
N TYR A 83 7.96 11.51 15.03
CA TYR A 83 7.67 11.12 13.65
C TYR A 83 7.79 9.59 13.46
N ASP A 84 6.77 9.01 12.84
CA ASP A 84 6.66 7.59 12.55
C ASP A 84 6.29 7.39 11.08
N GLU A 85 7.25 6.90 10.30
CA GLU A 85 7.11 6.65 8.87
C GLU A 85 6.00 5.64 8.55
N ILE A 86 5.74 4.71 9.47
CA ILE A 86 4.68 3.70 9.35
C ILE A 86 3.30 4.34 9.40
N GLU A 87 3.09 5.27 10.33
CA GLU A 87 1.79 5.92 10.51
C GLU A 87 1.45 6.86 9.36
N GLU A 88 2.45 7.57 8.82
CA GLU A 88 2.26 8.39 7.63
C GLU A 88 1.89 7.50 6.43
N THR A 89 2.64 6.43 6.22
CA THR A 89 2.38 5.48 5.14
C THR A 89 0.96 4.89 5.24
N PHE A 90 0.53 4.50 6.45
CA PHE A 90 -0.84 4.04 6.68
C PHE A 90 -1.89 5.11 6.36
N THR A 91 -1.65 6.36 6.77
CA THR A 91 -2.56 7.48 6.52
C THR A 91 -2.73 7.74 5.02
N GLU A 92 -1.64 7.65 4.25
CA GLU A 92 -1.67 7.79 2.79
C GLU A 92 -2.37 6.62 2.08
N MET A 93 -2.26 5.40 2.62
CA MET A 93 -2.88 4.20 2.03
C MET A 93 -4.36 4.01 2.41
N LYS A 94 -4.79 4.51 3.56
CA LYS A 94 -6.17 4.39 4.07
C LYS A 94 -7.28 4.65 3.03
N PRO A 95 -7.24 5.70 2.18
CA PRO A 95 -8.32 5.95 1.21
C PRO A 95 -8.32 4.98 0.01
N GLN A 96 -7.25 4.21 -0.20
CA GLN A 96 -7.07 3.33 -1.36
C GLN A 96 -7.46 1.88 -1.08
N LEU A 97 -7.68 1.52 0.20
CA LEU A 97 -7.95 0.17 0.65
C LEU A 97 -9.45 -0.10 0.79
N GLY A 98 -9.87 -1.30 0.36
CA GLY A 98 -11.21 -1.82 0.64
C GLY A 98 -11.37 -2.12 2.14
N GLN A 99 -12.63 -2.13 2.62
CA GLN A 99 -12.94 -2.26 4.06
C GLN A 99 -12.25 -3.45 4.75
N HIS A 100 -12.17 -4.61 4.09
CA HIS A 100 -11.57 -5.81 4.67
C HIS A 100 -10.06 -5.64 4.89
N TYR A 101 -9.32 -5.23 3.86
CA TYR A 101 -7.88 -5.00 3.95
C TYR A 101 -7.53 -3.80 4.83
N LEU A 102 -8.37 -2.77 4.84
CA LEU A 102 -8.24 -1.65 5.76
C LEU A 102 -8.36 -2.11 7.23
N HIS A 103 -9.30 -3.00 7.53
CA HIS A 103 -9.46 -3.53 8.88
C HIS A 103 -8.23 -4.32 9.34
N LEU A 104 -7.75 -5.24 8.49
CA LEU A 104 -6.54 -6.03 8.75
C LEU A 104 -5.32 -5.12 8.97
N LEU A 105 -5.13 -4.12 8.10
CA LEU A 105 -4.00 -3.21 8.22
C LEU A 105 -4.10 -2.33 9.47
N SER A 106 -5.29 -1.81 9.79
CA SER A 106 -5.50 -1.03 11.01
C SER A 106 -5.12 -1.83 12.25
N GLN A 107 -5.49 -3.12 12.32
CA GLN A 107 -5.10 -3.99 13.42
C GLN A 107 -3.57 -4.14 13.53
N ALA A 108 -2.88 -4.33 12.40
CA ALA A 108 -1.42 -4.44 12.40
C ALA A 108 -0.75 -3.16 12.92
N ILE A 109 -1.24 -1.99 12.50
CA ILE A 109 -0.74 -0.68 12.93
C ILE A 109 -1.01 -0.45 14.41
N ASP A 110 -2.18 -0.84 14.91
CA ASP A 110 -2.51 -0.72 16.33
C ASP A 110 -1.61 -1.63 17.18
N ILE A 111 -1.33 -2.86 16.74
CA ILE A 111 -0.36 -3.75 17.41
C ILE A 111 1.03 -3.13 17.41
N TYR A 112 1.48 -2.56 16.29
CA TYR A 112 2.76 -1.87 16.20
C TYR A 112 2.87 -0.71 17.20
N ARG A 113 1.83 0.13 17.32
CA ARG A 113 1.76 1.20 18.32
C ARG A 113 1.87 0.65 19.74
N GLU A 114 1.11 -0.39 20.05
CA GLU A 114 1.15 -1.03 21.37
C GLU A 114 2.56 -1.56 21.69
N ILE A 115 3.22 -2.22 20.74
CA ILE A 115 4.61 -2.70 20.88
C ILE A 115 5.58 -1.54 21.12
N LYS A 116 5.49 -0.49 20.29
CA LYS A 116 6.37 0.68 20.38
C LYS A 116 6.24 1.35 21.75
N THR A 117 5.02 1.52 22.23
CA THR A 117 4.72 2.08 23.56
C THR A 117 5.23 1.15 24.67
N ALA A 118 4.99 -0.16 24.56
CA ALA A 118 5.44 -1.14 25.54
C ALA A 118 6.97 -1.19 25.71
N ILE A 119 7.72 -0.90 24.64
CA ILE A 119 9.19 -0.82 24.68
C ILE A 119 9.66 0.55 25.20
N ARG A 120 9.07 1.66 24.73
CA ARG A 120 9.51 3.03 25.08
C ARG A 120 9.16 3.47 26.50
N GLU A 121 8.03 3.03 27.05
CA GLU A 121 7.58 3.46 28.39
C GLU A 121 8.28 2.72 29.55
N ARG A 122 9.23 1.84 29.24
CA ARG A 122 9.97 1.02 30.22
C ARG A 122 11.35 1.61 30.53
N SER A 123 12.07 0.98 31.45
CA SER A 123 13.41 1.44 31.85
C SER A 123 14.36 1.52 30.64
N GLU A 124 15.31 2.45 30.68
CA GLU A 124 16.27 2.65 29.57
C GLU A 124 17.02 1.34 29.23
N ALA A 125 17.37 0.53 30.23
CA ALA A 125 18.01 -0.78 30.04
C ALA A 125 17.11 -1.80 29.30
N PHE A 126 15.79 -1.74 29.52
CA PHE A 126 14.83 -2.55 28.77
C PHE A 126 14.77 -2.07 27.31
N ALA A 127 14.61 -0.77 27.10
CA ALA A 127 14.56 -0.20 25.75
C ALA A 127 15.83 -0.49 24.94
N GLU A 128 17.01 -0.44 25.58
CA GLU A 128 18.30 -0.75 24.97
C GLU A 128 18.39 -2.22 24.54
N SER A 129 17.86 -3.15 25.36
CA SER A 129 17.83 -4.58 25.04
C SER A 129 16.96 -4.91 23.82
N PHE A 130 15.98 -4.06 23.49
CA PHE A 130 15.11 -4.19 22.32
C PHE A 130 15.55 -3.32 21.14
N GLY A 131 16.77 -2.76 21.18
CA GLY A 131 17.30 -1.85 20.17
C GLY A 131 17.24 -2.40 18.73
N ASP A 132 17.45 -3.70 18.55
CA ASP A 132 17.37 -4.38 17.23
C ASP A 132 15.98 -4.92 16.90
N VAL A 133 15.14 -5.15 17.92
CA VAL A 133 13.80 -5.74 17.76
C VAL A 133 12.82 -4.70 17.21
N LEU A 134 12.86 -3.46 17.70
CA LEU A 134 11.93 -2.42 17.25
C LEU A 134 12.10 -2.07 15.76
N PRO A 135 13.33 -1.88 15.22
CA PRO A 135 13.55 -1.72 13.79
C PRO A 135 13.11 -2.94 12.96
N ALA A 136 13.31 -4.17 13.47
CA ALA A 136 12.86 -5.37 12.80
C ALA A 136 11.32 -5.44 12.71
N ILE A 137 10.62 -5.05 13.78
CA ILE A 137 9.16 -4.96 13.80
C ILE A 137 8.69 -3.83 12.88
N GLN A 138 9.37 -2.69 12.83
CA GLN A 138 9.06 -1.62 11.88
C GLN A 138 9.14 -2.13 10.43
N SER A 139 10.25 -2.77 10.06
CA SER A 139 10.43 -3.38 8.74
C SER A 139 9.36 -4.44 8.44
N LEU A 140 8.98 -5.24 9.43
CA LEU A 140 7.90 -6.22 9.30
C LEU A 140 6.55 -5.53 8.97
N VAL A 141 6.23 -4.42 9.63
CA VAL A 141 4.99 -3.68 9.39
C VAL A 141 4.99 -3.01 8.01
N GLU A 142 6.14 -2.50 7.53
CA GLU A 142 6.28 -2.02 6.15
C GLU A 142 5.98 -3.12 5.13
N LYS A 143 6.48 -4.33 5.38
CA LYS A 143 6.17 -5.50 4.56
C LYS A 143 4.69 -5.88 4.61
N ILE A 144 4.03 -5.81 5.77
CA ILE A 144 2.59 -6.03 5.90
C ILE A 144 1.80 -4.99 5.09
N ILE A 145 2.19 -3.71 5.16
CA ILE A 145 1.60 -2.63 4.36
C ILE A 145 1.73 -2.95 2.86
N TYR A 146 2.94 -3.29 2.41
CA TYR A 146 3.22 -3.64 1.02
C TYR A 146 2.39 -4.84 0.54
N LEU A 147 2.39 -5.93 1.32
CA LEU A 147 1.62 -7.13 1.03
C LEU A 147 0.12 -6.84 0.95
N THR A 148 -0.42 -6.04 1.88
CA THR A 148 -1.84 -5.66 1.90
C THR A 148 -2.22 -4.87 0.65
N ARG A 149 -1.37 -3.91 0.24
CA ARG A 149 -1.58 -3.14 -0.99
C ARG A 149 -1.57 -4.05 -2.22
N LYS A 150 -0.61 -4.97 -2.31
CA LYS A 150 -0.50 -5.92 -3.42
C LYS A 150 -1.72 -6.84 -3.49
N ALA A 151 -2.15 -7.37 -2.35
CA ALA A 151 -3.34 -8.20 -2.24
C ALA A 151 -4.61 -7.44 -2.67
N GLN A 152 -4.76 -6.17 -2.28
CA GLN A 152 -5.88 -5.31 -2.71
C GLN A 152 -5.87 -5.07 -4.23
N LEU A 153 -4.70 -4.81 -4.82
CA LEU A 153 -4.58 -4.59 -6.27
C LEU A 153 -5.03 -5.82 -7.06
N ILE A 154 -4.60 -7.00 -6.61
CA ILE A 154 -5.02 -8.27 -7.19
C ILE A 154 -6.52 -8.45 -6.98
N ASP A 155 -7.06 -8.27 -5.77
CA ASP A 155 -8.51 -8.40 -5.52
C ASP A 155 -9.35 -7.44 -6.40
N ASN A 156 -8.88 -6.20 -6.62
CA ASN A 156 -9.53 -5.25 -7.52
C ASN A 156 -9.44 -5.69 -8.99
N GLY A 157 -8.29 -6.22 -9.42
CA GLY A 157 -8.11 -6.79 -10.75
C GLY A 157 -8.94 -8.05 -10.99
N LEU A 158 -9.29 -8.77 -9.92
CA LEU A 158 -10.06 -10.01 -9.97
C LEU A 158 -11.57 -9.83 -10.00
N ARG A 159 -12.08 -8.63 -9.70
CA ARG A 159 -13.53 -8.33 -9.76
C ARG A 159 -14.16 -8.54 -11.14
N CYS A 160 -13.36 -8.60 -12.21
CA CYS A 160 -13.85 -8.97 -13.55
C CYS A 160 -14.14 -10.49 -13.69
N HIS A 161 -13.78 -11.30 -12.70
CA HIS A 161 -13.91 -12.76 -12.69
C HIS A 161 -14.96 -13.29 -11.70
N ASP A 162 -15.73 -12.41 -11.05
CA ASP A 162 -16.66 -12.73 -9.95
C ASP A 162 -17.86 -13.63 -10.33
N ASP A 163 -18.01 -14.02 -11.59
CA ASP A 163 -19.18 -14.78 -12.07
C ASP A 163 -18.88 -16.28 -12.26
N ILE A 164 -18.10 -16.89 -11.35
CA ILE A 164 -17.76 -18.34 -11.37
C ILE A 164 -19.04 -19.18 -11.47
N ASP A 165 -20.07 -18.84 -10.68
CA ASP A 165 -21.32 -19.58 -10.66
C ASP A 165 -22.08 -19.45 -11.98
N ARG A 166 -22.07 -18.28 -12.62
CA ARG A 166 -22.65 -18.12 -13.96
C ARG A 166 -21.86 -18.88 -15.00
N THR A 167 -20.52 -18.85 -14.98
CA THR A 167 -19.70 -19.64 -15.89
C THR A 167 -20.02 -21.13 -15.75
N ARG A 168 -20.22 -21.62 -14.50
CA ARG A 168 -20.63 -23.00 -14.22
C ARG A 168 -22.02 -23.32 -14.78
N MET A 169 -23.01 -22.45 -14.56
CA MET A 169 -24.35 -22.63 -15.13
C MET A 169 -24.33 -22.66 -16.67
N VAL A 170 -23.54 -21.79 -17.31
CA VAL A 170 -23.41 -21.76 -18.78
C VAL A 170 -22.73 -23.03 -19.30
N LEU A 171 -21.72 -23.53 -18.59
CA LEU A 171 -21.06 -24.81 -18.90
C LEU A 171 -22.04 -25.98 -18.84
N GLU A 172 -22.83 -26.07 -17.76
CA GLU A 172 -23.86 -27.11 -17.61
C GLU A 172 -24.89 -27.04 -18.75
N HIS A 173 -25.30 -25.84 -19.16
CA HIS A 173 -26.19 -25.66 -20.31
C HIS A 173 -25.59 -26.14 -21.63
N TYR A 174 -24.32 -25.82 -21.92
CA TYR A 174 -23.63 -26.32 -23.11
C TYR A 174 -23.42 -27.85 -23.07
N GLN A 175 -23.11 -28.39 -21.89
CA GLN A 175 -22.99 -29.84 -21.68
C GLN A 175 -24.31 -30.56 -22.03
N GLN A 176 -25.42 -30.05 -21.51
CA GLN A 176 -26.76 -30.59 -21.80
C GLN A 176 -27.11 -30.53 -23.30
N LYS A 177 -26.80 -29.41 -23.97
CA LYS A 177 -27.00 -29.27 -25.42
C LYS A 177 -26.18 -30.27 -26.25
N ILE A 178 -24.93 -30.52 -25.89
CA ILE A 178 -24.07 -31.48 -26.61
C ILE A 178 -24.59 -32.92 -26.45
N GLU A 179 -25.15 -33.25 -25.29
CA GLU A 179 -25.61 -34.60 -24.94
C GLU A 179 -27.00 -34.94 -25.50
N HIS A 180 -27.91 -33.97 -25.55
CA HIS A 180 -29.34 -34.23 -25.81
C HIS A 180 -29.85 -33.71 -27.17
N ASP A 181 -29.11 -32.81 -27.83
CA ASP A 181 -29.60 -32.13 -29.02
C ASP A 181 -29.19 -32.86 -30.31
N LEU A 182 -30.12 -32.97 -31.27
CA LEU A 182 -29.92 -33.58 -32.60
C LEU A 182 -29.40 -32.54 -33.61
N ALA A 183 -28.45 -31.70 -33.17
CA ALA A 183 -27.84 -30.68 -34.01
C ALA A 183 -26.82 -31.30 -34.99
N ASP A 184 -26.58 -30.62 -36.10
CA ASP A 184 -25.57 -30.99 -37.10
C ASP A 184 -24.15 -31.00 -36.50
N ASP A 185 -23.26 -31.82 -37.05
CA ASP A 185 -21.90 -32.06 -36.56
C ASP A 185 -21.09 -30.77 -36.45
N PHE A 186 -21.31 -29.82 -37.37
CA PHE A 186 -20.69 -28.50 -37.32
C PHE A 186 -21.08 -27.72 -36.07
N ILE A 187 -22.38 -27.65 -35.75
CA ILE A 187 -22.88 -26.93 -34.57
C ILE A 187 -22.41 -27.58 -33.28
N LYS A 188 -22.40 -28.92 -33.26
CA LYS A 188 -21.88 -29.69 -32.13
C LYS A 188 -20.39 -29.43 -31.89
N SER A 189 -19.60 -29.30 -32.95
CA SER A 189 -18.18 -28.97 -32.84
C SER A 189 -17.93 -27.56 -32.27
N GLU A 190 -18.74 -26.57 -32.66
CA GLU A 190 -18.66 -25.21 -32.11
C GLU A 190 -19.07 -25.15 -30.63
N TRP A 191 -20.08 -25.93 -30.23
CA TRP A 191 -20.44 -26.05 -28.81
C TRP A 191 -19.34 -26.71 -27.97
N ILE A 192 -18.71 -27.76 -28.49
CA ILE A 192 -17.56 -28.40 -27.82
C ILE A 192 -16.41 -27.41 -27.66
N ARG A 193 -16.07 -26.66 -28.71
CA ARG A 193 -15.05 -25.61 -28.65
C ARG A 193 -15.37 -24.53 -27.63
N THR A 194 -16.62 -24.08 -27.59
CA THR A 194 -17.09 -23.05 -26.64
C THR A 194 -17.01 -23.56 -25.21
N ARG A 195 -17.46 -24.80 -24.96
CA ARG A 195 -17.34 -25.46 -23.65
C ARG A 195 -15.88 -25.55 -23.22
N ASP A 196 -14.98 -26.02 -24.08
CA ASP A 196 -13.57 -26.19 -23.72
C ASP A 196 -12.89 -24.85 -23.38
N SER A 197 -13.30 -23.77 -24.06
CA SER A 197 -12.87 -22.40 -23.71
C SER A 197 -13.40 -21.99 -22.33
N LEU A 198 -14.68 -22.24 -22.05
CA LEU A 198 -15.30 -21.93 -20.77
C LEU A 198 -14.71 -22.76 -19.62
N VAL A 199 -14.33 -24.03 -19.85
CA VAL A 199 -13.66 -24.87 -18.86
C VAL A 199 -12.30 -24.28 -18.48
N LYS A 200 -11.52 -23.81 -19.46
CA LYS A 200 -10.23 -23.15 -19.20
C LYS A 200 -10.42 -21.86 -18.40
N GLN A 201 -11.43 -21.06 -18.77
CA GLN A 201 -11.78 -19.84 -18.05
C GLN A 201 -12.19 -20.15 -16.61
N LEU A 202 -13.11 -21.10 -16.39
CA LEU A 202 -13.56 -21.49 -15.05
C LEU A 202 -12.39 -21.94 -14.17
N LYS A 203 -11.50 -22.78 -14.70
CA LYS A 203 -10.31 -23.24 -13.97
C LYS A 203 -9.41 -22.07 -13.54
N SER A 204 -9.18 -21.12 -14.44
CA SER A 204 -8.41 -19.91 -14.12
C SER A 204 -9.08 -19.08 -13.02
N GLN A 205 -10.40 -18.90 -13.08
CA GLN A 205 -11.17 -18.19 -12.05
C GLN A 205 -11.12 -18.90 -10.68
N GLU A 206 -11.19 -20.24 -10.66
CA GLU A 206 -11.10 -21.03 -9.43
C GLU A 206 -9.69 -20.98 -8.81
N GLU A 207 -8.63 -21.04 -9.62
CA GLU A 207 -7.24 -20.88 -9.15
C GLU A 207 -7.01 -19.50 -8.54
N ILE A 208 -7.56 -18.48 -9.18
CA ILE A 208 -7.59 -17.10 -8.70
C ILE A 208 -8.28 -16.97 -7.35
N LEU A 209 -9.47 -17.56 -7.20
CA LEU A 209 -10.25 -17.47 -5.97
C LEU A 209 -9.52 -18.16 -4.81
N ARG A 210 -8.93 -19.33 -5.06
CA ARG A 210 -8.06 -20.01 -4.09
C ARG A 210 -6.84 -19.17 -3.72
N GLY A 211 -6.24 -18.49 -4.69
CA GLY A 211 -5.14 -17.55 -4.48
C GLY A 211 -5.54 -16.40 -3.55
N ARG A 212 -6.72 -15.81 -3.77
CA ARG A 212 -7.29 -14.78 -2.90
C ARG A 212 -7.51 -15.27 -1.47
N GLU A 213 -8.17 -16.41 -1.30
CA GLU A 213 -8.43 -17.01 0.02
C GLU A 213 -7.13 -17.33 0.76
N TYR A 214 -6.14 -17.88 0.04
CA TYR A 214 -4.82 -18.16 0.58
C TYR A 214 -4.16 -16.89 1.14
N VAL A 215 -4.19 -15.80 0.39
CA VAL A 215 -3.56 -14.52 0.78
C VAL A 215 -4.26 -13.89 1.97
N GLN A 216 -5.59 -13.89 1.98
CA GLN A 216 -6.37 -13.39 3.12
C GLN A 216 -6.10 -14.20 4.39
N SER A 217 -6.04 -15.52 4.28
CA SER A 217 -5.68 -16.42 5.38
C SER A 217 -4.26 -16.13 5.89
N LYS A 218 -3.30 -15.97 4.98
CA LYS A 218 -1.91 -15.64 5.35
C LYS A 218 -1.77 -14.28 6.02
N LEU A 219 -2.41 -13.23 5.50
CA LEU A 219 -2.44 -11.90 6.13
C LEU A 219 -3.01 -11.96 7.55
N THR A 220 -4.12 -12.70 7.74
CA THR A 220 -4.74 -12.88 9.05
C THR A 220 -3.79 -13.60 10.03
N ASN A 221 -3.10 -14.65 9.57
CA ASN A 221 -2.13 -15.36 10.38
C ASN A 221 -0.93 -14.48 10.76
N ILE A 222 -0.40 -13.69 9.81
CA ILE A 222 0.70 -12.76 10.07
C ILE A 222 0.31 -11.75 11.16
N ILE A 223 -0.89 -11.18 11.08
CA ILE A 223 -1.40 -10.22 12.08
C ILE A 223 -1.58 -10.91 13.45
N THR A 224 -2.07 -12.13 13.46
CA THR A 224 -2.23 -12.92 14.70
C THR A 224 -0.88 -13.17 15.36
N SER A 225 0.12 -13.60 14.60
CA SER A 225 1.47 -13.82 15.11
C SER A 225 2.17 -12.51 15.52
N LEU A 226 1.89 -11.39 14.85
CA LEU A 226 2.35 -10.07 15.31
C LEU A 226 1.76 -9.71 16.69
N ARG A 227 0.50 -10.09 16.96
CA ARG A 227 -0.10 -9.94 18.30
C ARG A 227 0.59 -10.86 19.32
N GLU A 228 0.99 -12.07 18.93
CA GLU A 228 1.78 -12.95 19.81
C GLU A 228 3.14 -12.36 20.16
N VAL A 229 3.82 -11.75 19.18
CA VAL A 229 5.05 -10.98 19.41
C VAL A 229 4.82 -9.89 20.44
N HIS A 230 3.74 -9.11 20.30
CA HIS A 230 3.38 -8.09 21.28
C HIS A 230 3.19 -8.67 22.69
N LEU A 231 2.44 -9.77 22.83
CA LEU A 231 2.21 -10.42 24.13
C LEU A 231 3.52 -10.94 24.75
N SER A 232 4.44 -11.48 23.94
CA SER A 232 5.75 -11.93 24.40
C SER A 232 6.60 -10.77 24.91
N ILE A 233 6.59 -9.63 24.21
CA ILE A 233 7.27 -8.40 24.65
C ILE A 233 6.69 -7.91 25.99
N ILE A 234 5.36 -7.93 26.15
CA ILE A 234 4.72 -7.60 27.43
C ILE A 234 5.19 -8.55 28.52
N ARG A 235 5.21 -9.86 28.29
CA ARG A 235 5.65 -10.86 29.28
C ARG A 235 7.09 -10.60 29.72
N LEU A 236 7.99 -10.34 28.76
CA LEU A 236 9.37 -9.99 29.04
C LEU A 236 9.50 -8.71 29.86
N SER A 237 8.58 -7.75 29.69
CA SER A 237 8.57 -6.53 30.50
C SER A 237 8.22 -6.73 31.98
N PHE A 238 7.61 -7.87 32.34
CA PHE A 238 7.26 -8.23 33.71
C PHE A 238 8.17 -9.30 34.32
N SER A 239 8.99 -9.96 33.51
CA SER A 239 10.09 -10.79 34.00
C SER A 239 11.21 -9.86 34.43
N GLU A 240 11.73 -10.02 35.65
CA GLU A 240 13.05 -9.49 35.97
C GLU A 240 13.99 -10.12 34.95
N ILE A 241 14.54 -9.32 34.03
CA ILE A 241 15.53 -9.76 33.05
C ILE A 241 16.80 -10.08 33.86
N HIS A 242 16.80 -11.22 34.53
CA HIS A 242 17.99 -11.88 35.02
C HIS A 242 18.65 -12.49 33.78
N GLU A 243 19.72 -11.85 33.31
CA GLU A 243 20.70 -12.36 32.33
C GLU A 243 20.21 -13.60 31.56
N GLY A 244 19.40 -13.38 30.53
CA GLY A 244 18.73 -14.45 29.79
C GLY A 244 18.39 -14.01 28.38
N THR A 245 19.39 -14.03 27.52
CA THR A 245 19.34 -13.75 26.08
C THR A 245 18.31 -14.57 25.29
N ASP A 246 17.81 -15.67 25.87
CA ASP A 246 17.09 -16.71 25.14
C ASP A 246 15.65 -16.31 24.79
N ASP A 247 14.94 -15.62 25.68
CA ASP A 247 13.55 -15.20 25.43
C ASP A 247 13.47 -14.01 24.45
N LEU A 248 14.44 -13.09 24.52
CA LEU A 248 14.58 -12.01 23.51
C LEU A 248 14.92 -12.59 22.14
N SER A 249 15.82 -13.58 22.10
CA SER A 249 16.18 -14.30 20.87
C SER A 249 14.95 -14.99 20.26
N SER A 250 14.06 -15.56 21.07
CA SER A 250 12.80 -16.14 20.60
C SER A 250 11.87 -15.11 19.94
N VAL A 251 11.75 -13.91 20.52
CA VAL A 251 10.97 -12.81 19.92
C VAL A 251 11.56 -12.40 18.58
N PHE A 252 12.88 -12.20 18.52
CA PHE A 252 13.58 -11.84 17.29
C PHE A 252 13.41 -12.91 16.20
N GLN A 253 13.58 -14.19 16.55
CA GLN A 253 13.37 -15.30 15.63
C GLN A 253 11.93 -15.34 15.11
N THR A 254 10.94 -15.05 15.95
CA THR A 254 9.53 -14.98 15.54
C THR A 254 9.30 -13.85 14.53
N VAL A 255 9.88 -12.68 14.75
CA VAL A 255 9.82 -11.55 13.81
C VAL A 255 10.48 -11.92 12.47
N MET A 256 11.63 -12.60 12.50
CA MET A 256 12.31 -13.05 11.28
C MET A 256 11.48 -14.09 10.51
N ASN A 257 10.91 -15.08 11.20
CA ASN A 257 10.03 -16.08 10.58
C ASN A 257 8.78 -15.42 9.95
N LEU A 258 8.23 -14.37 10.57
CA LEU A 258 7.13 -13.60 9.99
C LEU A 258 7.56 -12.82 8.76
N SER A 259 8.76 -12.26 8.78
CA SER A 259 9.34 -11.54 7.65
C SER A 259 9.51 -12.46 6.43
N GLU A 260 10.02 -13.67 6.64
CA GLU A 260 10.15 -14.71 5.60
C GLU A 260 8.77 -15.16 5.09
N ALA A 261 7.82 -15.40 5.99
CA ALA A 261 6.46 -15.78 5.59
C ALA A 261 5.76 -14.70 4.73
N ILE A 262 6.05 -13.41 4.96
CA ILE A 262 5.57 -12.33 4.09
C ILE A 262 6.24 -12.42 2.72
N ASP A 263 7.57 -12.58 2.68
CA ASP A 263 8.33 -12.67 1.41
C ASP A 263 7.82 -13.84 0.54
N ASP A 264 7.61 -15.03 1.13
CA ASP A 264 7.01 -16.19 0.46
C ASP A 264 5.60 -15.90 -0.09
N THR A 265 4.81 -15.16 0.67
CA THR A 265 3.45 -14.78 0.28
C THR A 265 3.48 -13.78 -0.88
N VAL A 266 4.42 -12.83 -0.85
CA VAL A 266 4.65 -11.86 -1.92
C VAL A 266 5.07 -12.55 -3.22
N GLU A 267 5.97 -13.54 -3.16
CA GLU A 267 6.40 -14.34 -4.32
C GLU A 267 5.23 -15.17 -4.88
N THR A 268 4.42 -15.76 -4.00
CA THR A 268 3.22 -16.49 -4.41
C THR A 268 2.23 -15.58 -5.15
N LEU A 269 2.03 -14.35 -4.64
CA LEU A 269 1.21 -13.33 -5.30
C LEU A 269 1.75 -12.92 -6.67
N ASP A 270 3.07 -12.78 -6.80
CA ASP A 270 3.70 -12.51 -8.11
C ASP A 270 3.39 -13.62 -9.09
N ARG A 271 3.57 -14.88 -8.69
CA ARG A 271 3.27 -16.03 -9.55
C ARG A 271 1.81 -16.04 -10.02
N ILE A 272 0.86 -15.77 -9.12
CA ILE A 272 -0.57 -15.69 -9.47
C ILE A 272 -0.81 -14.54 -10.47
N THR A 273 -0.16 -13.39 -10.27
CA THR A 273 -0.28 -12.23 -11.15
C THR A 273 0.31 -12.50 -12.54
N TYR A 274 1.46 -13.17 -12.63
CA TYR A 274 2.08 -13.52 -13.92
C TYR A 274 1.28 -14.54 -14.73
N GLN A 275 0.47 -15.40 -14.08
CA GLN A 275 -0.42 -16.33 -14.77
C GLN A 275 -1.65 -15.65 -15.40
N GLN A 276 -1.88 -14.36 -15.12
CA GLN A 276 -2.97 -13.57 -15.70
C GLN A 276 -2.62 -12.88 -17.02
N VAL A 277 -1.33 -12.83 -17.40
CA VAL A 277 -0.80 -12.24 -18.66
C VAL A 277 -0.57 -13.33 -19.70
#